data_AF-A0A523PSB5-F1
#
_entry.id   AF-A0A523PSB5-F1
#
_cell.length_a   1.000
_cell.length_b   1.000
_cell.length_c   1.000
_cell.angle_alpha   90.00
_cell.angle_beta   90.00
_cell.angle_gamma   90.00
#
_symmetry.space_group_name_H-M   'P 1'
#
loop_
_entity.id
_entity.type
_entity.pdbx_description
1 polymer ?
#
loop_
_entity_poly.entity_id
_entity_poly.type
_entity_poly.pdbx_seq_one_letter_code
_entity_poly.pdbx_strand_id
1 'polypeptide(L)'
;MTIDSEDNLWVAQWGGYRVACFNPQTGREIDRIDMPVSQVSTCWFGGRDLDELYITSARTDLDATALEKEPHAGGLFRAKPGAKGRLAAEFDG
;
A
#
# COMPACT_ATOMS: atom_id res chain seq x y z
N MET A 1 4.24 0.32 -5.39
CA MET A 1 4.88 -0.90 -4.86
C MET A 1 6.12 -0.49 -4.08
N THR A 2 6.42 -1.16 -2.98
CA THR A 2 7.66 -0.99 -2.19
C THR A 2 8.19 -2.37 -1.77
N ILE A 3 9.39 -2.42 -1.21
CA ILE A 3 10.01 -3.62 -0.64
C ILE A 3 10.18 -3.46 0.87
N ASP A 4 10.07 -4.54 1.63
CA ASP A 4 10.41 -4.57 3.06
C ASP A 4 11.89 -4.95 3.31
N SER A 5 12.30 -4.98 4.57
CA SER A 5 13.67 -5.31 4.99
C SER A 5 14.04 -6.76 4.71
N GLU A 6 13.06 -7.65 4.54
CA GLU A 6 13.21 -9.07 4.25
C GLU A 6 13.09 -9.39 2.75
N ASP A 7 13.14 -8.37 1.89
CA ASP A 7 13.02 -8.47 0.44
C ASP A 7 11.64 -8.92 -0.08
N ASN A 8 10.56 -8.84 0.72
CA ASN A 8 9.21 -9.09 0.22
C ASN A 8 8.60 -7.84 -0.43
N LEU A 9 7.77 -8.06 -1.46
CA LEU A 9 7.18 -7.00 -2.26
C LEU A 9 5.78 -6.64 -1.76
N TRP A 10 5.59 -5.37 -1.40
CA TRP A 10 4.29 -4.81 -1.01
C TRP A 10 3.67 -4.06 -2.20
N VAL A 11 2.55 -4.57 -2.70
CA VAL A 11 1.90 -4.10 -3.94
C VAL A 11 0.51 -3.58 -3.62
N ALA A 12 0.31 -2.27 -3.77
CA ALA A 12 -1.01 -1.65 -3.81
C ALA A 12 -1.74 -2.06 -5.10
N GLN A 13 -2.99 -2.50 -4.99
CA GLN A 13 -3.75 -3.01 -6.12
C GLN A 13 -4.93 -2.10 -6.45
N TRP A 14 -4.87 -1.45 -7.60
CA TRP A 14 -5.97 -0.67 -8.18
C TRP A 14 -7.18 -1.56 -8.45
N GLY A 15 -8.36 -1.14 -8.01
CA GLY A 15 -9.58 -1.97 -8.01
C GLY A 15 -9.55 -3.19 -7.08
N GLY A 16 -8.45 -3.40 -6.34
CA GLY A 16 -8.21 -4.62 -5.57
C GLY A 16 -8.58 -4.54 -4.10
N TYR A 17 -8.94 -3.35 -3.59
CA TYR A 17 -9.27 -3.12 -2.16
C TYR A 17 -8.19 -3.59 -1.19
N ARG A 18 -6.92 -3.59 -1.61
CA ARG A 18 -5.84 -4.11 -0.77
C ARG A 18 -4.45 -3.64 -1.15
N VAL A 19 -3.55 -3.82 -0.20
CA VAL A 19 -2.12 -3.97 -0.45
C VAL A 19 -1.76 -5.42 -0.12
N ALA A 20 -1.14 -6.13 -1.06
CA ALA A 20 -0.71 -7.52 -0.85
C ALA A 20 0.81 -7.62 -0.79
N CYS A 21 1.31 -8.49 0.09
CA CYS A 21 2.73 -8.80 0.24
C CYS A 21 3.05 -10.12 -0.47
N PHE A 22 4.07 -10.11 -1.32
CA PHE A 22 4.50 -11.27 -2.08
C PHE A 22 5.95 -11.63 -1.76
N ASN A 23 6.21 -12.92 -1.59
CA ASN A 23 7.57 -13.44 -1.60
C ASN A 23 8.06 -13.53 -3.06
N PRO A 24 9.06 -12.75 -3.49
CA PRO A 24 9.45 -12.70 -4.91
C PRO A 24 10.15 -13.96 -5.39
N GLN A 25 10.72 -14.77 -4.49
CA GLN A 25 11.41 -16.02 -4.85
C GLN A 25 10.42 -17.13 -5.23
N THR A 26 9.25 -17.15 -4.58
CA THR A 26 8.22 -18.19 -4.79
C THR A 26 7.01 -17.70 -5.57
N GLY A 27 6.82 -16.37 -5.69
CA GLY A 27 5.64 -15.75 -6.29
C GLY A 27 4.37 -15.83 -5.44
N ARG A 28 4.45 -16.32 -4.20
CA ARG A 28 3.27 -16.52 -3.33
C ARG A 28 2.89 -15.22 -2.61
N GLU A 29 1.59 -14.95 -2.51
CA GLU A 29 1.04 -13.99 -1.54
C GLU A 29 1.29 -14.55 -0.13
N ILE A 30 1.98 -13.79 0.71
CA ILE A 30 2.35 -14.19 2.08
C ILE A 30 1.63 -13.36 3.15
N ASP A 31 1.14 -12.17 2.79
CA ASP A 31 0.35 -11.31 3.67
C ASP A 31 -0.50 -10.31 2.86
N ARG A 32 -1.46 -9.64 3.51
CA ARG A 32 -2.26 -8.55 2.93
C ARG A 32 -2.85 -7.60 3.97
N ILE A 33 -3.06 -6.36 3.54
CA ILE A 33 -3.86 -5.35 4.22
C ILE A 33 -5.10 -5.08 3.38
N ASP A 34 -6.27 -5.41 3.92
CA ASP A 34 -7.56 -5.05 3.32
C ASP A 34 -7.84 -3.56 3.52
N MET A 35 -8.33 -2.91 2.48
CA MET A 35 -8.55 -1.47 2.42
C MET A 35 -10.03 -1.15 2.22
N PRO A 36 -10.55 -0.08 2.83
CA PRO A 36 -11.95 0.32 2.67
C PRO A 36 -12.23 1.05 1.34
N VAL A 37 -11.24 1.09 0.43
CA VAL A 37 -11.28 1.82 -0.84
C VAL A 37 -10.68 0.97 -1.95
N SER A 38 -11.29 1.03 -3.14
CA SER A 38 -10.93 0.21 -4.30
C SER A 38 -9.64 0.69 -4.97
N GLN A 39 -9.49 2.01 -5.14
CA GLN A 39 -8.40 2.62 -5.89
C GLN A 39 -7.15 2.84 -5.04
N VAL A 40 -6.58 1.75 -4.52
CA VAL A 40 -5.31 1.79 -3.77
C VAL A 40 -4.17 2.01 -4.76
N SER A 41 -3.49 3.16 -4.68
CA SER A 41 -2.58 3.62 -5.73
C SER A 41 -1.12 3.29 -5.48
N THR A 42 -0.62 3.52 -4.25
CA THR A 42 0.74 3.11 -3.87
C THR A 42 0.87 2.94 -2.36
N CYS A 43 2.00 2.41 -1.92
CA CYS A 43 2.36 2.27 -0.53
C CYS A 43 3.87 2.46 -0.32
N TRP A 44 4.24 2.91 0.88
CA TRP A 44 5.62 3.16 1.28
C TRP A 44 5.79 2.97 2.79
N PHE A 45 6.93 2.44 3.23
CA PHE A 45 7.24 2.31 4.66
C PHE A 45 7.81 3.60 5.24
N GLY A 46 7.26 4.03 6.36
CA GLY A 46 7.68 5.21 7.11
C GLY A 46 7.50 5.01 8.61
N GLY A 47 7.31 6.11 9.32
CA GLY A 47 7.39 6.11 10.78
C GLY A 47 8.84 6.08 11.25
N ARG A 48 9.04 6.35 12.55
CA ARG A 48 10.40 6.48 13.12
C ARG A 48 11.21 5.20 13.00
N ASP A 49 10.55 4.05 13.11
CA ASP A 49 11.17 2.73 13.14
C ASP A 49 11.00 1.96 11.81
N LEU A 50 10.52 2.66 10.76
CA LEU A 50 10.17 2.10 9.45
C LEU A 50 9.15 0.95 9.50
N ASP A 51 8.31 0.89 10.54
CA ASP A 51 7.33 -0.18 10.80
C ASP A 51 5.88 0.22 10.46
N GLU A 52 5.69 1.40 9.85
CA GLU A 52 4.38 1.92 9.45
C GLU A 52 4.29 1.93 7.92
N LEU A 53 3.28 1.28 7.35
CA LEU A 53 3.01 1.35 5.92
C LEU A 53 2.00 2.46 5.63
N TYR A 54 2.44 3.49 4.94
CA TYR A 54 1.61 4.58 4.42
C TYR A 54 1.06 4.19 3.05
N ILE A 55 -0.24 4.36 2.85
CA ILE A 55 -0.96 3.86 1.67
C ILE A 55 -1.80 4.99 1.09
N THR A 56 -1.55 5.36 -0.15
CA THR A 56 -2.36 6.35 -0.87
C THR A 56 -3.48 5.67 -1.64
N SER A 57 -4.61 6.36 -1.79
CA SER A 57 -5.67 5.97 -2.72
C SER A 57 -6.05 7.12 -3.65
N ALA A 58 -6.96 6.86 -4.58
CA ALA A 58 -7.47 7.84 -5.53
C ALA A 58 -9.00 7.87 -5.55
N ARG A 59 -9.55 8.93 -6.14
CA ARG A 59 -10.98 9.02 -6.52
C ARG A 59 -11.17 8.84 -8.03
N THR A 60 -10.08 8.70 -8.78
CA THR A 60 -10.12 8.53 -10.24
C THR A 60 -10.94 7.29 -10.60
N ASP A 61 -11.74 7.40 -11.65
CA ASP A 61 -12.62 6.34 -12.15
C ASP A 61 -13.75 5.91 -11.20
N LEU A 62 -14.02 6.67 -10.13
CA LEU A 62 -15.17 6.45 -9.25
C LEU A 62 -16.30 7.45 -9.55
N ASP A 63 -17.51 6.92 -9.77
CA ASP A 63 -18.72 7.72 -9.91
C ASP A 63 -19.30 8.15 -8.54
N ALA A 64 -20.37 8.96 -8.56
CA ALA A 64 -20.99 9.46 -7.33
C ALA A 64 -21.47 8.33 -6.41
N THR A 65 -22.03 7.26 -6.98
CA THR A 65 -22.54 6.11 -6.23
C THR A 65 -21.41 5.33 -5.56
N ALA A 66 -20.29 5.14 -6.25
CA ALA A 66 -19.10 4.50 -5.71
C ALA A 66 -18.46 5.36 -4.61
N LEU A 67 -18.39 6.67 -4.80
CA LEU A 67 -17.86 7.61 -3.81
C LEU A 67 -18.72 7.67 -2.53
N GLU A 68 -20.03 7.47 -2.63
CA GLU A 68 -20.90 7.32 -1.45
C GLU A 68 -20.59 6.04 -0.66
N LYS A 69 -20.24 4.94 -1.35
CA LYS A 69 -19.86 3.67 -0.73
C LYS A 69 -18.43 3.66 -0.19
N GLU A 70 -17.55 4.44 -0.80
CA GLU A 70 -16.13 4.57 -0.44
C GLU A 70 -15.80 6.01 0.01
N PRO A 71 -16.33 6.47 1.16
CA PRO A 71 -16.21 7.87 1.58
C PRO A 71 -14.76 8.32 1.84
N HIS A 72 -13.84 7.38 1.97
CA HIS A 72 -12.41 7.63 2.19
C HIS A 72 -11.56 7.53 0.91
N ALA A 73 -12.17 7.32 -0.26
CA ALA A 73 -11.45 7.28 -1.53
C ALA A 73 -10.68 8.60 -1.77
N GLY A 74 -9.42 8.49 -2.21
CA GLY A 74 -8.48 9.61 -2.31
C GLY A 74 -7.73 9.96 -1.01
N GLY A 75 -7.99 9.25 0.08
CA GLY A 75 -7.32 9.44 1.36
C GLY A 75 -5.90 8.88 1.43
N LEU A 76 -5.19 9.29 2.48
CA LEU A 76 -3.95 8.68 2.96
C LEU A 76 -4.26 7.82 4.18
N PHE A 77 -3.84 6.57 4.15
CA PHE A 77 -4.02 5.59 5.21
C PHE A 77 -2.67 5.20 5.80
N ARG A 78 -2.73 4.64 7.01
CA ARG A 78 -1.57 4.13 7.71
C ARG A 78 -1.92 2.79 8.37
N ALA A 79 -1.05 1.81 8.21
CA ALA A 79 -1.19 0.49 8.82
C ALA A 79 0.12 0.04 9.46
N LYS A 80 0.05 -0.91 10.40
CA LYS A 80 1.22 -1.62 10.96
C LYS A 80 1.18 -3.07 10.51
N PRO A 81 1.90 -3.45 9.43
CA PRO A 81 1.85 -4.81 8.90
C PRO A 81 2.66 -5.85 9.69
N GLY A 82 3.47 -5.42 10.67
CA GLY A 82 4.43 -6.32 11.33
C GLY A 82 5.71 -6.57 10.51
N ALA A 83 5.87 -5.86 9.39
CA ALA A 83 7.11 -5.79 8.60
C ALA A 83 7.75 -4.40 8.73
N LYS A 84 9.06 -4.31 8.43
CA LYS A 84 9.80 -3.04 8.40
C LYS A 84 10.29 -2.73 6.99
N GLY A 85 10.34 -1.46 6.63
CA GLY A 85 10.86 -1.00 5.35
C GLY A 85 12.35 -0.73 5.30
N ARG A 86 12.74 -0.09 4.20
CA ARG A 86 14.08 0.49 3.97
C ARG A 86 13.95 1.99 3.80
N LEU A 87 15.05 2.71 4.02
CA LEU A 87 15.11 4.13 3.70
C LEU A 87 14.96 4.34 2.19
N ALA A 88 14.27 5.41 1.82
CA ALA A 88 14.21 5.84 0.43
C ALA A 88 15.61 6.22 -0.04
N ALA A 89 15.94 5.85 -1.29
CA ALA A 89 17.11 6.40 -1.94
C ALA A 89 16.88 7.89 -2.22
N GLU A 90 17.92 8.69 -2.03
CA GLU A 90 17.93 10.10 -2.38
C GLU A 90 18.39 10.29 -3.83
N PHE A 91 17.90 11.34 -4.49
CA PHE A 91 18.35 11.72 -5.82
C PHE A 91 19.75 12.34 -5.75
N ASP A 92 20.66 11.93 -6.62
CA ASP A 92 22.10 12.27 -6.55
C ASP A 92 22.56 13.43 -7.48
N GLY A 93 21.64 14.03 -8.26
CA GLY A 93 21.94 15.17 -9.15
C GLY A 93 21.95 14.85 -10.64
#